data_AF-A0A364L3B2-F1
#
_entry.id   AF-A0A364L3B2-F1
#
_cell.length_a   1.000
_cell.length_b   1.000
_cell.length_c   1.000
_cell.angle_alpha   90.00
_cell.angle_beta   90.00
_cell.angle_gamma   90.00
#
_symmetry.space_group_name_H-M   'P 1'
#
loop_
_entity.id
_entity.type
_entity.pdbx_description
1 polymer ?
#
loop_
_entity_poly.entity_id
_entity_poly.type
_entity_poly.pdbx_seq_one_letter_code
_entity_poly.pdbx_strand_id
1 'polypeptide(L)'
;MALSDHEYLRLKAIDKTTVFDESMVDFWLRRGSESKEADSIARRDIYRRVLEHIDDPQDLVHALDHFELPEFVQSVYEKLAYAFTLSSIILPSWVSYHSEKPPLHYSYGLHRRCSSLTDICEPFPQYEDCHGEDRYFCSMWRSVGFLMTFAVVLMSLGIVAYVIILSGGKKLRETGWGVLSTIIVLSVAVQVASMALIAYLFDNDERFFVGWQLDKSFAFCTVSWCISLFCAVAIVVAARTLPSEGGYELVPGFGYDAEEVN
;
A
#
# COMPACT_ATOMS: atom_id res chain seq x y z
N MET A 1 2.40 42.69 0.97
CA MET A 1 2.75 42.29 -0.41
C MET A 1 1.62 41.42 -0.90
N ALA A 2 0.68 41.97 -1.66
CA ALA A 2 -0.53 41.27 -2.08
C ALA A 2 -0.19 40.35 -3.27
N LEU A 3 -0.50 39.05 -3.14
CA LEU A 3 -0.36 38.07 -4.22
C LEU A 3 -1.24 38.49 -5.41
N SER A 4 -0.76 38.25 -6.64
CA SER A 4 -1.52 38.57 -7.85
C SER A 4 -2.68 37.60 -8.05
N ASP A 5 -3.82 38.08 -8.55
CA ASP A 5 -5.04 37.28 -8.80
C ASP A 5 -4.80 36.02 -9.65
N HIS A 6 -3.75 36.02 -10.47
CA HIS A 6 -3.37 34.89 -11.31
C HIS A 6 -2.74 33.73 -10.52
N GLU A 7 -2.04 34.00 -9.42
CA GLU A 7 -1.54 32.97 -8.50
C GLU A 7 -2.64 32.43 -7.59
N TYR A 8 -3.60 33.27 -7.18
CA TYR A 8 -4.77 32.85 -6.42
C TYR A 8 -5.63 31.84 -7.19
N LEU A 9 -5.80 32.04 -8.50
CA LEU A 9 -6.53 31.11 -9.37
C LEU A 9 -5.76 29.81 -9.66
N ARG A 10 -4.42 29.83 -9.69
CA ARG A 10 -3.58 28.62 -9.79
C ARG A 10 -3.66 27.76 -8.53
N LEU A 11 -3.66 28.38 -7.35
CA LEU A 11 -3.82 27.67 -6.08
C LEU A 11 -5.22 27.04 -5.95
N LYS A 12 -6.26 27.74 -6.41
CA LYS A 12 -7.63 27.20 -6.44
C LYS A 12 -7.84 26.07 -7.46
N ALA A 13 -6.97 25.95 -8.47
CA ALA A 13 -6.99 24.85 -9.44
C ALA A 13 -6.28 23.59 -8.90
N ILE A 14 -5.24 23.76 -8.07
CA ILE A 14 -4.54 22.64 -7.39
C ILE A 14 -5.44 22.05 -6.29
N ASP A 15 -6.23 22.88 -5.62
CA ASP A 15 -7.19 22.47 -4.58
C ASP A 15 -8.40 21.67 -5.14
N LYS A 16 -8.68 21.77 -6.44
CA LYS A 16 -9.75 20.98 -7.10
C LYS A 16 -9.35 19.54 -7.45
N THR A 17 -8.07 19.19 -7.35
CA THR A 17 -7.61 17.80 -7.54
C THR A 17 -7.66 16.96 -6.25
N THR A 18 -8.01 17.57 -5.12
CA THR A 18 -8.19 16.93 -3.80
C THR A 18 -9.66 16.83 -3.37
N VAL A 19 -10.59 16.82 -4.34
CA VAL A 19 -12.06 16.66 -4.13
C VAL A 19 -12.46 15.29 -3.54
N PHE A 20 -11.48 14.46 -3.15
CA PHE A 20 -11.71 13.13 -2.57
C PHE A 20 -11.81 13.10 -1.03
N ASP A 21 -11.63 14.23 -0.33
CA ASP A 21 -11.33 14.17 1.12
C ASP A 21 -12.46 14.63 2.07
N GLU A 22 -13.23 15.70 1.80
CA GLU A 22 -14.19 16.17 2.82
C GLU A 22 -15.52 15.39 2.86
N SER A 23 -16.18 15.15 1.73
CA SER A 23 -17.48 14.44 1.71
C SER A 23 -17.34 12.98 2.11
N MET A 24 -16.18 12.39 1.86
CA MET A 24 -15.88 11.01 2.21
C MET A 24 -15.52 10.90 3.71
N VAL A 25 -14.72 11.81 4.26
CA VAL A 25 -14.43 11.85 5.71
C VAL A 25 -15.70 12.11 6.52
N ASP A 26 -16.56 13.02 6.07
CA ASP A 26 -17.83 13.32 6.75
C ASP A 26 -18.81 12.14 6.66
N PHE A 27 -18.84 11.44 5.51
CA PHE A 27 -19.55 10.17 5.36
C PHE A 27 -19.00 9.07 6.29
N TRP A 28 -17.68 8.96 6.46
CA TRP A 28 -17.05 8.00 7.37
C TRP A 28 -17.27 8.33 8.86
N LEU A 29 -17.27 9.60 9.24
CA LEU A 29 -17.58 10.04 10.60
C LEU A 29 -19.05 9.76 10.97
N ARG A 30 -19.96 10.07 10.04
CA ARG A 30 -21.40 9.86 10.23
C ARG A 30 -21.76 8.37 10.28
N ARG A 31 -21.16 7.56 9.39
CA ARG A 31 -21.35 6.10 9.37
C ARG A 31 -20.67 5.39 10.54
N GLY A 32 -19.52 5.89 10.99
CA GLY A 32 -18.86 5.42 12.21
C GLY A 32 -19.71 5.67 13.47
N SER A 33 -20.51 6.73 13.50
CA SER A 33 -21.48 7.00 14.57
C SER A 33 -22.64 6.01 14.56
N GLU A 34 -23.29 5.81 13.40
CA GLU A 34 -24.44 4.91 13.25
C GLU A 34 -24.06 3.44 13.47
N SER A 35 -22.87 3.02 13.00
CA SER A 35 -22.32 1.68 13.24
C SER A 35 -22.05 1.43 14.72
N LYS A 36 -21.51 2.41 15.45
CA LYS A 36 -21.21 2.26 16.88
C LYS A 36 -22.48 2.10 17.73
N GLU A 37 -23.55 2.77 17.36
CA GLU A 37 -24.80 2.76 18.13
C GLU A 37 -25.55 1.44 17.95
N ALA A 38 -25.67 0.94 16.71
CA ALA A 38 -26.26 -0.36 16.39
C ALA A 38 -25.43 -1.53 16.95
N ASP A 39 -24.09 -1.43 16.91
CA ASP A 39 -23.18 -2.45 17.43
C ASP A 39 -23.11 -2.44 18.97
N SER A 40 -23.30 -1.29 19.64
CA SER A 40 -23.27 -1.20 21.11
C SER A 40 -24.42 -1.93 21.81
N ILE A 41 -25.61 -1.97 21.18
CA ILE A 41 -26.80 -2.64 21.71
C ILE A 41 -26.69 -4.16 21.49
N ALA A 42 -26.20 -4.59 20.33
CA ALA A 42 -25.94 -6.00 20.04
C ALA A 42 -24.76 -6.56 20.87
N ARG A 43 -23.67 -5.79 21.04
CA ARG A 43 -22.54 -6.17 21.90
C ARG A 43 -22.95 -6.34 23.36
N ARG A 44 -23.82 -5.49 23.94
CA ARG A 44 -24.20 -5.60 25.36
C ARG A 44 -24.86 -6.94 25.72
N ASP A 45 -25.71 -7.46 24.85
CA ASP A 45 -26.40 -8.74 25.09
C ASP A 45 -25.51 -9.96 24.83
N ILE A 46 -24.45 -9.81 24.03
CA ILE A 46 -23.42 -10.83 23.81
C ILE A 46 -22.42 -10.81 24.99
N TYR A 47 -21.94 -9.64 25.42
CA TYR A 47 -21.03 -9.51 26.56
C TYR A 47 -21.68 -10.00 27.86
N ARG A 48 -22.98 -9.75 28.09
CA ARG A 48 -23.68 -10.27 29.27
C ARG A 48 -23.74 -11.80 29.30
N ARG A 49 -23.94 -12.43 28.14
CA ARG A 49 -23.95 -13.90 28.03
C ARG A 49 -22.56 -14.53 28.12
N VAL A 50 -21.52 -13.82 27.68
CA VAL A 50 -20.13 -14.29 27.76
C VAL A 50 -19.54 -14.11 29.16
N LEU A 51 -19.91 -13.06 29.89
CA LEU A 51 -19.45 -12.80 31.26
C LEU A 51 -20.00 -13.79 32.30
N GLU A 52 -21.11 -14.49 32.03
CA GLU A 52 -21.63 -15.53 32.93
C GLU A 52 -20.93 -16.90 32.76
N HIS A 53 -19.97 -17.03 31.84
CA HIS A 53 -19.33 -18.33 31.51
C HIS A 53 -17.80 -18.34 31.59
N ILE A 54 -17.14 -17.28 32.07
CA ILE A 54 -15.68 -17.19 32.10
C ILE A 54 -15.18 -17.10 33.55
N ASP A 55 -14.66 -18.22 34.06
CA ASP A 55 -14.02 -18.34 35.38
C ASP A 55 -12.48 -18.14 35.34
N ASP A 56 -11.86 -17.96 34.16
CA ASP A 56 -10.40 -17.91 33.99
C ASP A 56 -9.89 -16.63 33.27
N PRO A 57 -8.98 -15.83 33.87
CA PRO A 57 -8.47 -14.59 33.27
C PRO A 57 -7.60 -14.74 32.00
N GLN A 58 -7.17 -15.95 31.61
CA GLN A 58 -6.38 -16.16 30.39
C GLN A 58 -7.22 -16.14 29.09
N ASP A 59 -8.50 -16.51 29.15
CA ASP A 59 -9.38 -16.48 27.96
C ASP A 59 -9.79 -15.05 27.57
N LEU A 60 -9.74 -14.11 28.52
CA LEU A 60 -10.04 -12.70 28.29
C LEU A 60 -8.98 -12.02 27.41
N VAL A 61 -7.71 -12.42 27.53
CA VAL A 61 -6.60 -11.93 26.69
C VAL A 61 -6.70 -12.49 25.27
N HIS A 62 -7.16 -13.74 25.14
CA HIS A 62 -7.36 -14.39 23.84
C HIS A 62 -8.58 -13.83 23.08
N ALA A 63 -9.62 -13.38 23.79
CA ALA A 63 -10.77 -12.72 23.19
C ALA A 63 -10.49 -11.27 22.77
N LEU A 64 -9.62 -10.56 23.49
CA LEU A 64 -9.21 -9.19 23.16
C LEU A 64 -8.32 -9.10 21.91
N ASP A 65 -7.67 -10.19 21.50
CA ASP A 65 -6.85 -10.28 20.27
C ASP A 65 -7.71 -10.51 19.01
N HIS A 66 -9.00 -10.85 19.16
CA HIS A 66 -9.72 -11.51 18.07
C HIS A 66 -10.41 -10.60 17.05
N PHE A 67 -10.78 -9.33 17.29
CA PHE A 67 -11.82 -8.75 16.41
C PHE A 67 -11.72 -7.34 15.80
N GLU A 68 -10.79 -6.45 16.17
CA GLU A 68 -10.77 -5.09 15.52
C GLU A 68 -9.37 -4.53 15.18
N LEU A 69 -8.28 -5.18 15.61
CA LEU A 69 -6.91 -4.75 15.29
C LEU A 69 -6.41 -5.10 13.87
N PRO A 70 -6.75 -6.25 13.22
CA PRO A 70 -6.08 -6.63 11.97
C PRO A 70 -6.45 -5.76 10.76
N GLU A 71 -7.70 -5.31 10.62
CA GLU A 71 -8.12 -4.50 9.46
C GLU A 71 -7.54 -3.07 9.48
N PHE A 72 -7.53 -2.41 10.65
CA PHE A 72 -6.91 -1.08 10.77
C PHE A 72 -5.39 -1.16 10.56
N VAL A 73 -4.75 -2.15 11.19
CA VAL A 73 -3.31 -2.37 11.12
C VAL A 73 -2.88 -2.73 9.69
N GLN A 74 -3.65 -3.55 8.97
CA GLN A 74 -3.40 -3.86 7.57
C GLN A 74 -3.49 -2.62 6.66
N SER A 75 -4.52 -1.78 6.86
CA SER A 75 -4.67 -0.52 6.12
C SER A 75 -3.49 0.42 6.32
N VAL A 76 -2.99 0.51 7.56
CA VAL A 76 -1.82 1.34 7.89
C VAL A 76 -0.56 0.77 7.24
N TYR A 77 -0.30 -0.53 7.35
CA TYR A 77 0.89 -1.15 6.77
C TYR A 77 0.93 -1.06 5.24
N GLU A 78 -0.21 -1.20 4.56
CA GLU A 78 -0.27 -1.05 3.10
C GLU A 78 0.03 0.38 2.65
N LYS A 79 -0.46 1.39 3.40
CA LYS A 79 -0.12 2.80 3.14
C LYS A 79 1.35 3.09 3.37
N LEU A 80 1.95 2.49 4.41
CA LEU A 80 3.39 2.60 4.68
C LEU A 80 4.21 1.95 3.57
N ALA A 81 3.85 0.74 3.14
CA ALA A 81 4.49 0.06 2.02
C ALA A 81 4.38 0.91 0.74
N TYR A 82 3.19 1.43 0.41
CA TYR A 82 2.98 2.34 -0.70
C TYR A 82 3.90 3.58 -0.64
N ALA A 83 3.99 4.21 0.53
CA ALA A 83 4.86 5.37 0.73
C ALA A 83 6.33 5.03 0.51
N PHE A 84 6.81 3.90 1.04
CA PHE A 84 8.19 3.46 0.83
C PHE A 84 8.49 3.13 -0.64
N THR A 85 7.56 2.49 -1.35
CA THR A 85 7.69 2.24 -2.79
C THR A 85 7.74 3.54 -3.57
N LEU A 86 6.87 4.50 -3.25
CA LEU A 86 6.86 5.80 -3.90
C LEU A 86 8.14 6.60 -3.61
N SER A 87 8.60 6.59 -2.36
CA SER A 87 9.88 7.18 -1.97
C SER A 87 11.05 6.53 -2.71
N SER A 88 11.03 5.21 -2.93
CA SER A 88 12.06 4.54 -3.71
C SER A 88 12.11 5.03 -5.16
N ILE A 89 10.97 5.35 -5.78
CA ILE A 89 10.92 5.84 -7.17
C ILE A 89 11.37 7.30 -7.26
N ILE A 90 10.95 8.14 -6.31
CA ILE A 90 11.23 9.58 -6.32
C ILE A 90 12.68 9.88 -5.95
N LEU A 91 13.23 9.18 -4.95
CA LEU A 91 14.59 9.43 -4.47
C LEU A 91 15.61 8.81 -5.44
N PRO A 92 16.54 9.62 -6.00
CA PRO A 92 17.52 9.13 -6.96
C PRO A 92 18.72 8.48 -6.27
N SER A 93 18.45 7.51 -5.38
CA SER A 93 19.43 6.86 -4.51
C SER A 93 19.24 5.34 -4.49
N TRP A 94 19.16 4.72 -5.68
CA TRP A 94 19.16 3.26 -5.79
C TRP A 94 20.57 2.71 -5.67
N VAL A 95 21.51 3.34 -6.35
CA VAL A 95 22.94 3.02 -6.28
C VAL A 95 23.70 4.33 -6.12
N SER A 96 24.60 4.39 -5.14
CA SER A 96 25.43 5.56 -4.89
C SER A 96 26.91 5.20 -4.93
N TYR A 97 27.70 6.19 -5.31
CA TYR A 97 29.15 6.14 -5.27
C TYR A 97 29.66 7.25 -4.37
N HIS A 98 30.55 6.88 -3.46
CA HIS A 98 31.17 7.80 -2.52
C HIS A 98 32.69 7.62 -2.59
N SER A 99 33.41 8.70 -2.92
CA SER A 99 34.87 8.76 -2.79
C SER A 99 35.24 9.81 -1.76
N GLU A 100 36.19 9.51 -0.88
CA GLU A 100 36.67 10.44 0.16
C GLU A 100 37.71 11.43 -0.38
N LYS A 101 38.45 11.07 -1.44
CA LYS A 101 39.55 11.88 -2.00
C LYS A 101 39.59 11.74 -3.53
N PRO A 102 39.06 12.70 -4.32
CA PRO A 102 38.29 13.89 -3.91
C PRO A 102 36.90 13.52 -3.36
N PRO A 103 36.25 14.38 -2.54
CA PRO A 103 34.89 14.17 -2.05
C PRO A 103 33.91 14.21 -3.23
N LEU A 104 33.66 13.04 -3.81
CA LEU A 104 32.79 12.86 -4.97
C LEU A 104 31.60 12.00 -4.55
N HIS A 105 30.41 12.56 -4.69
CA HIS A 105 29.15 11.84 -4.52
C HIS A 105 28.43 11.74 -5.85
N TYR A 106 28.06 10.52 -6.24
CA TYR A 106 27.29 10.25 -7.44
C TYR A 106 26.12 9.35 -7.10
N SER A 107 24.91 9.68 -7.54
CA SER A 107 23.69 8.95 -7.20
C SER A 107 22.91 8.60 -8.45
N TYR A 108 22.60 7.32 -8.63
CA TYR A 108 21.68 6.85 -9.66
C TYR A 108 20.29 6.59 -9.08
N GLY A 109 19.30 7.24 -9.67
CA GLY A 109 17.90 6.92 -9.55
C GLY A 109 17.36 6.16 -10.75
N LEU A 110 16.08 5.81 -10.68
CA LEU A 110 15.38 5.12 -11.76
C LEU A 110 15.24 5.98 -13.03
N HIS A 111 14.96 7.28 -12.85
CA HIS A 111 14.70 8.21 -13.96
C HIS A 111 15.65 9.41 -14.00
N ARG A 112 16.47 9.60 -12.95
CA ARG A 112 17.37 10.74 -12.81
C ARG A 112 18.67 10.28 -12.19
N ARG A 113 19.76 10.93 -12.55
CA ARG A 113 21.08 10.82 -11.91
C ARG A 113 21.46 12.17 -11.35
N CYS A 114 22.16 12.20 -10.22
CA CYS A 114 22.65 13.43 -9.60
C CYS A 114 24.14 13.31 -9.29
N SER A 115 24.89 14.37 -9.52
CA SER A 115 26.33 14.43 -9.24
C SER A 115 26.65 15.63 -8.37
N SER A 116 27.44 15.42 -7.32
CA SER A 116 27.90 16.50 -6.43
C SER A 116 29.00 17.38 -7.05
N LEU A 117 29.58 16.99 -8.19
CA LEU A 117 30.58 17.84 -8.89
C LEU A 117 29.91 18.99 -9.64
N THR A 118 28.83 18.67 -10.34
CA THR A 118 28.08 19.62 -11.16
C THR A 118 26.91 20.22 -10.40
N ASP A 119 26.51 19.61 -9.29
CA ASP A 119 25.33 19.94 -8.48
C ASP A 119 24.04 19.96 -9.30
N ILE A 120 23.99 19.15 -10.37
CA ILE A 120 22.88 19.06 -11.32
C ILE A 120 22.34 17.64 -11.34
N CYS A 121 21.02 17.53 -11.32
CA CYS A 121 20.30 16.28 -11.54
C CYS A 121 19.78 16.21 -12.98
N GLU A 122 20.26 15.24 -13.74
CA GLU A 122 19.92 15.05 -15.15
C GLU A 122 18.99 13.85 -15.34
N PRO A 123 18.18 13.83 -16.41
CA PRO A 123 17.42 12.64 -16.77
C PRO A 123 18.38 11.49 -17.09
N PHE A 124 18.05 10.29 -16.62
CA PHE A 124 18.83 9.07 -16.83
C PHE A 124 17.88 7.91 -17.17
N PRO A 125 18.24 6.99 -18.08
CA PRO A 125 19.47 6.96 -18.89
C PRO A 125 19.41 7.83 -20.16
N GLN A 126 20.51 8.52 -20.49
CA GLN A 126 20.63 9.37 -21.69
C GLN A 126 21.10 8.58 -22.91
N TYR A 127 21.02 9.18 -24.10
CA TYR A 127 21.46 8.52 -25.35
C TYR A 127 22.94 8.12 -25.32
N GLU A 128 23.78 8.97 -24.73
CA GLU A 128 25.22 8.73 -24.58
C GLU A 128 25.50 7.51 -23.70
N ASP A 129 24.70 7.28 -22.65
CA ASP A 129 24.81 6.12 -21.77
C ASP A 129 24.32 4.80 -22.43
N CYS A 130 23.73 4.88 -23.63
CA CYS A 130 23.02 3.78 -24.30
C CYS A 130 23.57 3.47 -25.70
N HIS A 131 24.78 3.92 -26.05
CA HIS A 131 25.38 3.69 -27.37
C HIS A 131 26.29 2.45 -27.38
N GLY A 132 26.33 1.71 -28.50
CA GLY A 132 27.22 0.54 -28.63
C GLY A 132 26.76 -0.68 -27.82
N GLU A 133 27.67 -1.27 -27.05
CA GLU A 133 27.46 -2.48 -26.23
C GLU A 133 26.55 -2.22 -25.00
N ASP A 134 26.41 -0.94 -24.63
CA ASP A 134 25.64 -0.46 -23.48
C ASP A 134 24.11 -0.46 -23.65
N ARG A 135 23.62 -0.85 -24.83
CA ARG A 135 22.18 -0.92 -25.12
C ARG A 135 21.45 -1.87 -24.18
N TYR A 136 22.11 -2.95 -23.77
CA TYR A 136 21.56 -3.95 -22.87
C TYR A 136 21.27 -3.37 -21.48
N PHE A 137 22.26 -2.68 -20.88
CA PHE A 137 22.11 -1.96 -19.62
C PHE A 137 20.91 -1.02 -19.66
N CYS A 138 20.84 -0.21 -20.71
CA CYS A 138 19.83 0.81 -20.87
C CYS A 138 18.41 0.22 -21.03
N SER A 139 18.29 -0.91 -21.73
CA SER A 139 17.04 -1.66 -21.84
C SER A 139 16.61 -2.19 -20.47
N MET A 140 17.51 -2.86 -19.75
CA MET A 140 17.21 -3.42 -18.43
C MET A 140 16.84 -2.35 -17.41
N TRP A 141 17.61 -1.27 -17.34
CA TRP A 141 17.36 -0.16 -16.42
C TRP A 141 15.99 0.50 -16.68
N ARG A 142 15.62 0.72 -17.94
CA ARG A 142 14.30 1.24 -18.30
C ARG A 142 13.18 0.25 -17.94
N SER A 143 13.41 -1.05 -18.09
CA SER A 143 12.46 -2.08 -17.64
C SER A 143 12.23 -2.03 -16.14
N VAL A 144 13.27 -1.79 -15.32
CA VAL A 144 13.10 -1.60 -13.86
C VAL A 144 12.20 -0.39 -13.57
N GLY A 145 12.43 0.74 -14.24
CA GLY A 145 11.57 1.92 -14.11
C GLY A 145 10.10 1.65 -14.44
N PHE A 146 9.86 0.86 -15.49
CA PHE A 146 8.51 0.43 -15.86
C PHE A 146 7.89 -0.51 -14.83
N LEU A 147 8.63 -1.53 -14.38
CA LEU A 147 8.15 -2.50 -13.39
C LEU A 147 7.81 -1.83 -12.06
N MET A 148 8.66 -0.93 -11.55
CA MET A 148 8.36 -0.19 -10.31
C MET A 148 7.13 0.71 -10.43
N THR A 149 6.95 1.37 -11.58
CA THR A 149 5.72 2.15 -11.84
C THR A 149 4.49 1.25 -11.87
N PHE A 150 4.59 0.09 -12.52
CA PHE A 150 3.53 -0.91 -12.56
C PHE A 150 3.21 -1.45 -11.15
N ALA A 151 4.21 -1.65 -10.29
CA ALA A 151 4.00 -2.04 -8.90
C ALA A 151 3.17 -1.00 -8.13
N VAL A 152 3.42 0.30 -8.30
CA VAL A 152 2.61 1.36 -7.68
C VAL A 152 1.16 1.33 -8.17
N VAL A 153 0.94 1.05 -9.45
CA VAL A 153 -0.42 0.87 -10.00
C VAL A 153 -1.11 -0.34 -9.37
N LEU A 154 -0.41 -1.46 -9.18
CA LEU A 154 -0.98 -2.62 -8.51
C LEU A 154 -1.30 -2.33 -7.03
N MET A 155 -0.44 -1.59 -6.33
CA MET A 155 -0.71 -1.18 -4.95
C MET A 155 -1.93 -0.24 -4.88
N SER A 156 -2.08 0.71 -5.81
CA SER A 156 -3.25 1.60 -5.82
C SER A 156 -4.54 0.84 -6.13
N LEU A 157 -4.49 -0.14 -7.04
CA LEU A 157 -5.60 -1.08 -7.26
C LEU A 157 -5.91 -1.91 -6.01
N GLY A 158 -4.87 -2.33 -5.27
CA GLY A 158 -5.02 -3.02 -3.99
C GLY A 158 -5.73 -2.18 -2.94
N ILE A 159 -5.35 -0.90 -2.79
CA ILE A 159 -6.00 0.04 -1.86
C ILE A 159 -7.46 0.26 -2.24
N VAL A 160 -7.76 0.47 -3.53
CA VAL A 160 -9.15 0.64 -4.00
C VAL A 160 -9.96 -0.64 -3.76
N ALA A 161 -9.41 -1.82 -4.09
CA ALA A 161 -10.06 -3.10 -3.83
C ALA A 161 -10.33 -3.30 -2.33
N TYR A 162 -9.38 -2.94 -1.47
CA TYR A 162 -9.55 -2.99 -0.02
C TYR A 162 -10.71 -2.12 0.45
N VAL A 163 -10.82 -0.88 -0.06
CA VAL A 163 -11.96 0.01 0.27
C VAL A 163 -13.29 -0.57 -0.22
N ILE A 164 -13.33 -1.16 -1.42
CA ILE A 164 -14.55 -1.80 -1.96
C ILE A 164 -14.97 -3.00 -1.12
N ILE A 165 -14.00 -3.79 -0.65
CA ILE A 165 -14.27 -4.96 0.20
C ILE A 165 -14.87 -4.52 1.54
N LEU A 166 -14.30 -3.50 2.18
CA LEU A 166 -14.80 -2.98 3.45
C LEU A 166 -16.16 -2.31 3.34
N SER A 167 -16.42 -1.59 2.23
CA SER A 167 -17.69 -0.90 2.00
C SER A 167 -18.77 -1.80 1.38
N GLY A 168 -18.39 -2.99 0.93
CA GLY A 168 -19.24 -3.95 0.24
C GLY A 168 -20.09 -4.81 1.20
N GLY A 169 -21.14 -5.42 0.65
CA GLY A 169 -21.93 -6.41 1.38
C GLY A 169 -21.18 -7.74 1.53
N LYS A 170 -21.76 -8.67 2.29
CA LYS A 170 -21.21 -10.00 2.60
C LYS A 170 -20.54 -10.72 1.41
N LYS A 171 -21.20 -10.74 0.25
CA LYS A 171 -20.68 -11.38 -0.97
C LYS A 171 -19.32 -10.83 -1.43
N LEU A 172 -19.11 -9.51 -1.31
CA LEU A 172 -17.86 -8.87 -1.68
C LEU A 172 -16.76 -9.14 -0.66
N ARG A 173 -17.08 -9.26 0.63
CA ARG A 173 -16.13 -9.64 1.68
C ARG A 173 -15.67 -11.09 1.52
N GLU A 174 -16.61 -12.03 1.33
CA GLU A 174 -16.28 -13.46 1.21
C GLU A 174 -15.38 -13.78 0.00
N THR A 175 -15.60 -13.12 -1.15
CA THR A 175 -14.81 -13.39 -2.37
C THR A 175 -13.64 -12.42 -2.56
N GLY A 176 -13.75 -11.19 -2.05
CA GLY A 176 -12.82 -10.11 -2.35
C GLY A 176 -11.43 -10.29 -1.74
N TRP A 177 -11.31 -10.92 -0.57
CA TRP A 177 -10.01 -11.13 0.09
C TRP A 177 -9.02 -11.93 -0.77
N GLY A 178 -9.51 -12.91 -1.54
CA GLY A 178 -8.67 -13.67 -2.48
C GLY A 178 -8.14 -12.83 -3.64
N VAL A 179 -8.98 -11.95 -4.18
CA VAL A 179 -8.58 -11.01 -5.25
C VAL A 179 -7.55 -10.01 -4.72
N LEU A 180 -7.80 -9.45 -3.54
CA LEU A 180 -6.87 -8.52 -2.89
C LEU A 180 -5.51 -9.17 -2.62
N SER A 181 -5.50 -10.38 -2.05
CA SER A 181 -4.28 -11.13 -1.80
C SER A 181 -3.48 -11.38 -3.10
N THR A 182 -4.16 -11.71 -4.19
CA THR A 182 -3.53 -11.92 -5.51
C THR A 182 -2.87 -10.64 -6.04
N ILE A 183 -3.53 -9.49 -5.90
CA ILE A 183 -2.98 -8.19 -6.32
C ILE A 183 -1.72 -7.83 -5.52
N ILE A 184 -1.75 -8.06 -4.19
CA ILE A 184 -0.59 -7.80 -3.31
C ILE A 184 0.58 -8.72 -3.67
N VAL A 185 0.34 -10.02 -3.88
CA VAL A 185 1.40 -10.96 -4.28
C VAL A 185 2.00 -10.57 -5.63
N LEU A 186 1.16 -10.15 -6.58
CA LEU A 186 1.64 -9.67 -7.89
C LEU A 186 2.50 -8.41 -7.76
N SER A 187 2.10 -7.45 -6.89
CA SER A 187 2.89 -6.23 -6.66
C SER A 187 4.24 -6.54 -6.00
N VAL A 188 4.30 -7.50 -5.07
CA VAL A 188 5.55 -8.01 -4.48
C VAL A 188 6.42 -8.66 -5.54
N ALA A 189 5.86 -9.52 -6.40
CA ALA A 189 6.62 -10.20 -7.45
C ALA A 189 7.30 -9.20 -8.42
N VAL A 190 6.58 -8.14 -8.80
CA VAL A 190 7.11 -7.08 -9.68
C VAL A 190 8.22 -6.27 -8.99
N GLN A 191 8.08 -5.96 -7.69
CA GLN A 191 9.14 -5.29 -6.93
C GLN A 191 10.39 -6.15 -6.79
N VAL A 192 10.22 -7.43 -6.44
CA VAL A 192 11.35 -8.37 -6.33
C VAL A 192 12.04 -8.55 -7.69
N ALA A 193 11.29 -8.63 -8.79
CA ALA A 193 11.87 -8.68 -10.14
C ALA A 193 12.67 -7.41 -10.47
N SER A 194 12.15 -6.24 -10.13
CA SER A 194 12.84 -4.95 -10.30
C SER A 194 14.16 -4.91 -9.52
N MET A 195 14.11 -5.35 -8.26
CA MET A 195 15.27 -5.43 -7.37
C MET A 195 16.32 -6.42 -7.86
N ALA A 196 15.88 -7.60 -8.34
CA ALA A 196 16.75 -8.61 -8.90
C ALA A 196 17.48 -8.11 -10.16
N LEU A 197 16.80 -7.34 -11.02
CA LEU A 197 17.42 -6.72 -12.19
C LEU A 197 18.49 -5.69 -11.81
N ILE A 198 18.22 -4.82 -10.82
CA ILE A 198 19.21 -3.84 -10.34
C ILE A 198 20.41 -4.54 -9.71
N ALA A 199 20.18 -5.56 -8.86
CA ALA A 199 21.25 -6.34 -8.26
C ALA A 199 22.09 -7.08 -9.32
N TYR A 200 21.43 -7.65 -10.33
CA TYR A 200 22.11 -8.27 -11.47
C TYR A 200 23.00 -7.27 -12.22
N LEU A 201 22.47 -6.08 -12.54
CA LEU A 201 23.27 -5.04 -13.20
C LEU A 201 24.42 -4.58 -12.31
N PHE A 202 24.19 -4.40 -11.01
CA PHE A 202 25.20 -4.00 -10.04
C PHE A 202 26.39 -4.97 -10.00
N ASP A 203 26.14 -6.28 -10.07
CA ASP A 203 27.20 -7.30 -9.99
C ASP A 203 27.85 -7.64 -11.34
N ASN A 204 27.15 -7.44 -12.47
CA ASN A 204 27.60 -7.92 -13.78
C ASN A 204 28.06 -6.79 -14.73
N ASP A 205 27.73 -5.53 -14.46
CA ASP A 205 28.08 -4.41 -15.33
C ASP A 205 29.36 -3.72 -14.84
N GLU A 206 30.34 -3.57 -15.75
CA GLU A 206 31.65 -2.98 -15.46
C GLU A 206 31.59 -1.52 -14.98
N ARG A 207 30.46 -0.83 -15.21
CA ARG A 207 30.20 0.54 -14.70
C ARG A 207 30.21 0.60 -13.18
N PHE A 208 29.80 -0.48 -12.51
CA PHE A 208 29.75 -0.56 -11.05
C PHE A 208 31.03 -1.20 -10.51
N PHE A 209 32.11 -0.41 -10.55
CA PHE A 209 33.39 -0.82 -9.99
C PHE A 209 33.45 -0.68 -8.45
N VAL A 210 34.58 -1.05 -7.86
CA VAL A 210 34.80 -0.99 -6.40
C VAL A 210 34.54 0.43 -5.86
N GLY A 211 33.58 0.56 -4.95
CA GLY A 211 33.17 1.83 -4.32
C GLY A 211 31.71 2.20 -4.55
N TRP A 212 31.03 1.54 -5.49
CA TRP A 212 29.57 1.63 -5.61
C TRP A 212 28.87 0.83 -4.52
N GLN A 213 27.73 1.35 -4.03
CA GLN A 213 26.92 0.73 -2.99
C GLN A 213 25.44 0.85 -3.33
N LEU A 214 24.66 -0.15 -2.90
CA LEU A 214 23.20 -0.07 -2.91
C LEU A 214 22.75 0.91 -1.81
N ASP A 215 21.94 1.89 -2.18
CA ASP A 215 21.61 3.03 -1.32
C ASP A 215 20.13 3.00 -0.87
N LYS A 216 19.69 4.05 -0.17
CA LYS A 216 18.41 4.14 0.57
C LYS A 216 17.19 3.72 -0.23
N SER A 217 17.09 4.03 -1.52
CA SER A 217 15.91 3.68 -2.33
C SER A 217 15.77 2.16 -2.49
N PHE A 218 16.89 1.45 -2.65
CA PHE A 218 16.91 -0.02 -2.69
C PHE A 218 16.47 -0.60 -1.33
N ALA A 219 16.94 -0.01 -0.23
CA ALA A 219 16.50 -0.41 1.11
C ALA A 219 15.00 -0.16 1.35
N PHE A 220 14.46 1.00 0.96
CA PHE A 220 13.03 1.32 1.08
C PHE A 220 12.15 0.38 0.26
N CYS A 221 12.56 0.06 -0.97
CA CYS A 221 11.88 -0.95 -1.79
C CYS A 221 11.91 -2.32 -1.09
N THR A 222 13.05 -2.70 -0.49
CA THR A 222 13.19 -3.96 0.26
C THR A 222 12.22 -4.04 1.43
N VAL A 223 12.18 -3.00 2.25
CA VAL A 223 11.27 -2.92 3.41
C VAL A 223 9.82 -2.98 2.95
N SER A 224 9.49 -2.31 1.85
CA SER A 224 8.13 -2.29 1.30
C SER A 224 7.63 -3.67 0.91
N TRP A 225 8.36 -4.40 0.05
CA TRP A 225 7.89 -5.72 -0.39
C TRP A 225 7.86 -6.75 0.75
N CYS A 226 8.74 -6.63 1.75
CA CYS A 226 8.67 -7.45 2.96
C CYS A 226 7.38 -7.21 3.76
N ILE A 227 7.00 -5.95 3.96
CA ILE A 227 5.75 -5.59 4.65
C ILE A 227 4.55 -6.11 3.84
N SER A 228 4.50 -5.85 2.54
CA SER A 228 3.42 -6.33 1.67
C SER A 228 3.32 -7.86 1.64
N LEU A 229 4.44 -8.57 1.64
CA LEU A 229 4.45 -10.04 1.69
C LEU A 229 3.91 -10.55 3.02
N PHE A 230 4.30 -9.94 4.14
CA PHE A 230 3.77 -10.27 5.46
C PHE A 230 2.24 -10.05 5.51
N CYS A 231 1.76 -8.92 4.99
CA CYS A 231 0.33 -8.64 4.86
C CYS A 231 -0.40 -9.70 4.02
N ALA A 232 0.17 -10.11 2.87
CA ALA A 232 -0.43 -11.14 2.03
C ALA A 232 -0.55 -12.48 2.76
N VAL A 233 0.48 -12.89 3.49
CA VAL A 233 0.46 -14.12 4.31
C VAL A 233 -0.60 -14.02 5.40
N ALA A 234 -0.69 -12.88 6.10
CA ALA A 234 -1.69 -12.66 7.15
C ALA A 234 -3.13 -12.79 6.61
N ILE A 235 -3.42 -12.23 5.43
CA ILE A 235 -4.74 -12.35 4.78
C ILE A 235 -5.05 -13.81 4.46
N VAL A 236 -4.09 -14.55 3.89
CA VAL A 236 -4.30 -15.95 3.53
C VAL A 236 -4.54 -16.82 4.76
N VAL A 237 -3.80 -16.56 5.85
CA VAL A 237 -4.01 -17.25 7.12
C VAL A 237 -5.39 -16.92 7.69
N ALA A 238 -5.76 -15.64 7.74
CA ALA A 238 -7.08 -15.20 8.21
C ALA A 238 -8.22 -15.83 7.40
N ALA A 239 -8.08 -15.91 6.08
CA ALA A 239 -9.06 -16.54 5.20
C ALA A 239 -9.22 -18.05 5.43
N ARG A 240 -8.23 -18.72 6.04
CA ARG A 240 -8.27 -20.16 6.35
C ARG A 240 -8.73 -20.44 7.78
N THR A 241 -8.52 -19.51 8.71
CA THR A 241 -8.84 -19.69 10.13
C THR A 241 -10.21 -19.15 10.51
N LEU A 242 -10.72 -18.12 9.82
CA LEU A 242 -11.99 -17.50 10.17
C LEU A 242 -13.18 -18.30 9.60
N PRO A 243 -14.18 -18.66 10.43
CA PRO A 243 -15.41 -19.27 9.95
C PRO A 243 -16.17 -18.31 9.03
N SER A 244 -16.88 -18.82 8.01
CA SER A 244 -17.65 -17.95 7.12
C SER A 244 -18.69 -17.19 7.92
N GLU A 245 -18.85 -15.89 7.68
CA GLU A 245 -19.91 -15.09 8.31
C GLU A 245 -21.25 -15.84 8.14
N GLY A 246 -21.97 -16.11 9.23
CA GLY A 246 -23.24 -16.86 9.20
C GLY A 246 -24.25 -16.23 8.23
N GLY A 247 -25.11 -17.05 7.61
CA GLY A 247 -26.18 -16.57 6.71
C GLY A 247 -27.04 -15.51 7.38
N TYR A 248 -27.50 -14.51 6.63
CA TYR A 248 -28.59 -13.65 7.11
C TYR A 248 -29.83 -14.54 7.26
N GLU A 249 -30.19 -14.89 8.48
CA GLU A 249 -31.48 -15.52 8.75
C GLU A 249 -32.57 -14.48 8.53
N LEU A 250 -33.52 -14.78 7.65
CA LEU A 250 -34.73 -13.99 7.49
C LEU A 250 -35.51 -14.07 8.79
N VAL A 251 -35.71 -12.95 9.49
CA VAL A 251 -36.57 -12.89 10.68
C VAL A 251 -38.00 -13.25 10.26
N PRO A 252 -38.57 -14.40 10.68
CA PRO A 252 -39.94 -14.73 10.36
C PRO A 252 -40.86 -13.90 11.25
N GLY A 253 -41.63 -12.98 10.68
CA GLY A 253 -42.60 -12.20 11.47
C GLY A 253 -43.36 -11.07 10.77
N PHE A 254 -42.86 -10.49 9.67
CA PHE A 254 -43.52 -9.32 9.05
C PHE A 254 -44.48 -9.64 7.89
N GLY A 255 -44.92 -10.90 7.78
CA GLY A 255 -45.74 -11.37 6.65
C GLY A 255 -47.19 -11.77 6.99
N TYR A 256 -47.60 -11.76 8.26
CA TYR A 256 -48.87 -12.38 8.67
C TYR A 256 -49.92 -11.42 9.27
N ASP A 257 -49.63 -10.12 9.40
CA ASP A 257 -50.55 -9.19 10.08
C ASP A 257 -51.32 -8.27 9.12
N ALA A 258 -51.15 -8.41 7.81
CA ALA A 258 -51.82 -7.54 6.82
C ALA A 258 -53.12 -8.14 6.23
N GLU A 259 -53.54 -9.33 6.64
CA GLU A 259 -54.66 -10.06 6.03
C GLU A 259 -55.79 -10.44 7.01
N GLU A 260 -56.02 -9.64 8.07
CA GLU A 260 -57.26 -9.70 8.87
C GLU A 260 -57.76 -8.30 9.24
N VAL A 261 -58.10 -7.47 8.25
CA VAL A 261 -59.08 -6.39 8.43
C VAL A 261 -59.97 -6.35 7.18
N ASN A 262 -60.93 -7.27 7.11
CA ASN A 262 -62.16 -7.09 6.31
C ASN A 262 -63.32 -7.81 6.98
#